data_AF-A0A257T9X6-F1
#
_entry.id   AF-A0A257T9X6-F1
#
_cell.length_a   1.000
_cell.length_b   1.000
_cell.length_c   1.000
_cell.angle_alpha   90.00
_cell.angle_beta   90.00
_cell.angle_gamma   90.00
#
_symmetry.space_group_name_H-M   'P 1'
#
loop_
_entity.id
_entity.type
_entity.pdbx_description
1 polymer ?
#
loop_
_entity_poly.entity_id
_entity_poly.type
_entity_poly.pdbx_seq_one_letter_code
_entity_poly.pdbx_strand_id
1 'polypeptide(L)'
;MPGFKIHISASTALGAAYGTGAALFFDVPLPTCILSAGLCSVSGMLPDLDSGPGIPLRESLSFAAAFVPMLLFDRARQMGWTHETMVLAGAALYVLIRFGCGWFLRHHSI
;
A
#
# COMPACT_ATOMS: atom_id res chain seq x y z
N MET A 1 12.21 20.24 -3.45
CA MET A 1 11.87 19.04 -2.66
C MET A 1 12.74 17.89 -3.15
N PRO A 2 13.18 16.94 -2.30
CA PRO A 2 13.88 15.75 -2.76
C PRO A 2 13.02 15.04 -3.81
N GLY A 3 13.62 14.49 -4.86
CA GLY A 3 12.84 13.74 -5.86
C GLY A 3 12.44 12.36 -5.34
N PHE A 4 11.44 11.75 -5.99
CA PHE A 4 10.93 10.39 -5.74
C PHE A 4 11.98 9.34 -5.33
N LYS A 5 13.14 9.32 -5.98
CA LYS A 5 14.22 8.37 -5.68
C LYS A 5 14.77 8.52 -4.25
N ILE A 6 14.82 9.75 -3.73
CA ILE A 6 15.32 10.03 -2.38
C ILE A 6 14.27 9.59 -1.34
N HIS A 7 13.00 9.91 -1.57
CA HIS A 7 11.93 9.51 -0.65
C HIS A 7 11.80 7.99 -0.54
N ILE A 8 11.80 7.27 -1.67
CA ILE A 8 11.69 5.81 -1.63
C ILE A 8 12.94 5.16 -1.02
N SER A 9 14.15 5.65 -1.31
CA SER A 9 15.39 5.06 -0.78
C SER A 9 15.55 5.33 0.71
N ALA A 10 15.26 6.55 1.18
CA ALA A 10 15.27 6.89 2.59
C ALA A 10 14.24 6.06 3.37
N SER A 11 13.01 5.97 2.88
CA SER A 11 11.96 5.17 3.52
C SER A 11 12.27 3.68 3.50
N THR A 12 12.91 3.17 2.45
CA THR A 12 13.34 1.75 2.38
C THR A 12 14.44 1.47 3.41
N ALA A 13 15.43 2.35 3.53
CA ALA A 13 16.50 2.20 4.52
C ALA A 13 15.94 2.26 5.95
N LEU A 14 15.03 3.20 6.23
CA LEU A 14 14.33 3.30 7.51
C LEU A 14 13.46 2.07 7.79
N GLY A 15 12.73 1.58 6.79
CA GLY A 15 11.92 0.37 6.90
C GLY A 15 12.76 -0.86 7.21
N ALA A 16 13.91 -1.02 6.56
CA ALA A 16 14.85 -2.10 6.84
C ALA A 16 15.43 -1.99 8.27
N ALA A 17 15.82 -0.79 8.70
CA ALA A 17 16.29 -0.57 10.07
C ALA A 17 15.19 -0.86 11.10
N TYR A 18 13.95 -0.45 10.82
CA TYR A 18 12.80 -0.70 11.70
C TYR A 18 12.47 -2.20 11.81
N GLY A 19 12.36 -2.89 10.68
CA GLY A 19 12.06 -4.33 10.65
C GLY A 19 13.17 -5.18 11.27
N THR A 20 14.43 -4.83 11.06
CA THR A 20 15.57 -5.51 11.70
C THR A 20 15.63 -5.24 13.20
N GLY A 21 15.38 -4.00 13.64
CA GLY A 21 15.27 -3.67 15.06
C GLY A 21 14.14 -4.43 15.75
N ALA A 22 12.96 -4.52 15.11
CA ALA A 22 11.83 -5.28 15.62
C ALA A 22 12.15 -6.78 15.78
N ALA A 23 12.86 -7.37 14.81
CA ALA A 23 13.27 -8.77 14.87
C ALA A 23 14.33 -9.05 15.96
N LEU A 24 15.30 -8.15 16.14
CA LEU A 24 16.43 -8.38 17.05
C LEU A 24 16.13 -8.04 18.51
N PHE A 25 15.33 -7.00 18.76
CA PHE A 25 15.12 -6.47 20.12
C PHE A 25 13.74 -6.77 20.71
N PHE A 26 12.74 -7.12 19.89
CA PHE A 26 11.35 -7.23 20.33
C PHE A 26 10.69 -8.57 19.99
N ASP A 27 11.45 -9.54 19.48
CA ASP A 27 10.98 -10.90 19.12
C ASP A 27 9.73 -10.88 18.22
N VAL A 28 9.65 -9.86 17.35
CA VAL A 28 8.52 -9.69 16.44
C VAL A 28 8.64 -10.73 15.31
N PRO A 29 7.55 -11.44 14.95
CA PRO A 29 7.59 -12.43 13.89
C PRO A 29 8.12 -11.85 12.57
N LEU A 30 9.00 -12.60 11.90
CA LEU A 30 9.59 -12.21 10.61
C LEU A 30 8.56 -11.75 9.56
N PRO A 31 7.37 -12.38 9.39
CA PRO A 31 6.37 -11.89 8.44
C PRO A 31 5.94 -10.45 8.73
N THR A 32 5.75 -10.10 10.01
CA THR A 32 5.35 -8.76 10.44
C THR A 32 6.48 -7.75 10.19
N CYS A 33 7.74 -8.14 10.43
CA CYS A 33 8.90 -7.30 10.15
C CYS A 33 9.09 -7.01 8.65
N ILE A 34 8.87 -8.01 7.80
CA ILE A 34 8.97 -7.86 6.34
C ILE A 34 7.81 -6.99 5.82
N LEU A 35 6.59 -7.22 6.33
CA LEU A 35 5.42 -6.42 5.99
C LEU A 35 5.61 -4.95 6.41
N SER A 36 6.09 -4.68 7.63
CA SER A 36 6.30 -3.32 8.11
C SER A 36 7.41 -2.59 7.33
N ALA A 37 8.50 -3.28 7.00
CA ALA A 37 9.57 -2.73 6.16
C ALA A 37 9.06 -2.39 4.75
N GLY A 38 8.28 -3.28 4.13
CA GLY A 38 7.67 -3.04 2.81
C GLY A 38 6.68 -1.88 2.80
N LEU A 39 5.79 -1.83 3.79
CA LEU A 39 4.82 -0.73 3.93
C LEU A 39 5.51 0.62 4.19
N CYS A 40 6.59 0.63 4.96
CA CYS A 40 7.40 1.82 5.17
C CYS A 40 8.07 2.29 3.86
N SER A 41 8.61 1.37 3.05
CA SER A 41 9.18 1.71 1.75
C SER A 41 8.15 2.39 0.83
N VAL A 42 6.96 1.79 0.68
CA VAL A 42 5.89 2.32 -0.19
C VAL A 42 5.32 3.64 0.33
N SER A 43 5.26 3.85 1.65
CA SER A 43 4.78 5.12 2.21
C SER A 43 5.69 6.30 1.86
N GLY A 44 6.94 6.05 1.46
CA GLY A 44 7.83 7.07 0.89
C GLY A 44 7.28 7.73 -0.38
N MET A 45 6.31 7.12 -1.08
CA MET A 45 5.69 7.72 -2.27
C MET A 45 4.61 8.76 -1.95
N LEU A 46 4.12 8.83 -0.70
CA LEU A 46 3.05 9.75 -0.29
C LEU A 46 3.40 11.23 -0.51
N PRO A 47 4.58 11.74 -0.12
CA PRO A 47 4.96 13.14 -0.38
C PRO A 47 5.01 13.48 -1.87
N ASP A 48 5.39 12.50 -2.71
CA ASP A 48 5.47 12.71 -4.15
C ASP A 48 4.09 12.78 -4.83
N LEU A 49 3.01 12.31 -4.16
CA LEU A 49 1.64 12.47 -4.65
C LEU A 49 1.21 13.95 -4.71
N ASP A 50 1.74 14.77 -3.81
CA ASP A 50 1.43 16.20 -3.72
C ASP A 50 2.21 17.04 -4.75
N SER A 51 3.27 16.46 -5.33
CA SER A 51 4.11 17.14 -6.31
C SER A 51 3.57 17.11 -7.76
N GLY A 52 2.39 16.53 -7.98
CA GLY A 52 1.68 16.51 -9.26
C GLY A 52 1.46 15.10 -9.83
N PRO A 53 0.65 14.97 -10.91
CA PRO A 53 0.30 13.67 -11.46
C PRO A 53 1.50 13.04 -12.15
N GLY A 54 1.88 11.83 -11.73
CA GLY A 54 3.03 11.14 -12.29
C GLY A 54 3.07 9.65 -11.99
N ILE A 55 4.24 9.06 -12.18
CA ILE A 55 4.55 7.67 -11.83
C ILE A 55 4.20 7.34 -10.37
N PRO A 56 4.48 8.20 -9.36
CA PRO A 56 4.20 7.89 -7.95
C PRO A 56 2.72 7.64 -7.67
N LEU A 57 1.84 8.44 -8.29
CA LEU A 57 0.38 8.29 -8.18
C LEU A 57 -0.10 6.97 -8.78
N ARG A 58 0.40 6.60 -9.96
CA ARG A 58 0.03 5.34 -10.64
C ARG A 58 0.48 4.12 -9.86
N GLU A 59 1.71 4.15 -9.34
CA GLU A 59 2.28 3.05 -8.57
C GLU A 59 1.56 2.87 -7.23
N SER A 60 1.32 3.97 -6.52
CA SER A 60 0.63 3.98 -5.22
C SER A 60 -0.81 3.47 -5.33
N LEU A 61 -1.55 3.88 -6.38
CA LEU A 61 -2.89 3.36 -6.65
C LEU A 61 -2.88 1.89 -7.03
N SER A 62 -1.90 1.44 -7.81
CA SER A 62 -1.78 0.03 -8.20
C SER A 62 -1.46 -0.86 -6.99
N PHE A 63 -0.58 -0.39 -6.10
CA PHE A 63 -0.27 -1.05 -4.85
C PHE A 63 -1.50 -1.11 -3.94
N ALA A 64 -2.16 0.03 -3.71
CA ALA A 64 -3.37 0.10 -2.89
C ALA A 64 -4.48 -0.82 -3.42
N ALA A 65 -4.69 -0.85 -4.74
CA ALA A 65 -5.67 -1.71 -5.37
C ALA A 65 -5.43 -3.20 -5.11
N ALA A 66 -4.18 -3.64 -4.97
CA ALA A 66 -3.84 -5.03 -4.65
C ALA A 66 -3.87 -5.31 -3.14
N PHE A 67 -3.34 -4.38 -2.33
CA PHE A 67 -3.12 -4.60 -0.90
C PHE A 67 -4.39 -4.42 -0.07
N VAL A 68 -5.22 -3.41 -0.38
CA VAL A 68 -6.44 -3.11 0.38
C VAL A 68 -7.44 -4.27 0.36
N PRO A 69 -7.75 -4.92 -0.79
CA PRO A 69 -8.62 -6.10 -0.79
C PRO A 69 -8.07 -7.27 0.04
N MET A 70 -6.76 -7.49 0.02
CA MET A 70 -6.14 -8.55 0.82
C MET A 70 -6.32 -8.31 2.32
N LEU A 71 -6.17 -7.07 2.79
CA LEU A 71 -6.36 -6.74 4.20
C LEU A 71 -7.82 -6.90 4.67
N LEU A 72 -8.77 -6.68 3.77
CA LEU A 72 -10.20 -6.85 4.06
C LEU A 72 -10.65 -8.32 4.02
N PHE A 73 -9.85 -9.21 3.44
CA PHE A 73 -10.22 -10.62 3.24
C PHE A 73 -10.50 -11.32 4.57
N ASP A 74 -9.66 -11.10 5.59
CA ASP A 74 -9.87 -11.70 6.92
C ASP A 74 -11.17 -11.19 7.56
N ARG A 75 -11.49 -9.90 7.39
CA ARG A 75 -12.73 -9.31 7.91
C ARG A 75 -13.97 -9.84 7.20
N ALA A 76 -13.95 -9.97 5.88
CA ALA A 76 -15.07 -10.55 5.14
C ALA A 76 -15.32 -12.02 5.55
N ARG A 77 -14.24 -12.77 5.82
CA ARG A 77 -14.34 -14.13 6.36
C ARG A 77 -15.00 -14.16 7.74
N GLN A 78 -14.62 -13.26 8.65
CA GLN A 78 -15.23 -13.14 9.98
C GLN A 78 -16.73 -12.76 9.92
N MET A 79 -17.14 -12.01 8.88
CA MET A 79 -18.54 -11.70 8.60
C MET A 79 -19.33 -12.85 7.99
N GLY A 80 -18.72 -14.03 7.79
CA GLY A 80 -19.37 -15.22 7.26
C GLY A 80 -19.65 -15.17 5.76
N TRP A 81 -18.93 -14.31 5.01
CA TRP A 81 -19.10 -14.25 3.56
C TRP A 81 -18.63 -15.53 2.88
N THR A 82 -19.28 -15.88 1.77
CA THR A 82 -18.86 -17.01 0.94
C THR A 82 -17.58 -16.65 0.17
N HIS A 83 -16.76 -17.66 -0.16
CA HIS A 83 -15.52 -17.45 -0.90
C HIS A 83 -15.76 -16.76 -2.26
N GLU A 84 -16.84 -17.13 -2.95
CA GLU A 84 -17.22 -16.54 -4.25
C GLU A 84 -17.52 -15.04 -4.09
N THR A 85 -18.29 -14.65 -3.06
CA THR A 85 -18.59 -13.25 -2.76
C THR A 85 -17.33 -12.46 -2.37
N MET A 86 -16.39 -13.08 -1.65
CA MET A 86 -15.13 -12.43 -1.28
C MET A 86 -14.24 -12.17 -2.50
N VAL A 87 -14.16 -13.13 -3.42
CA VAL A 87 -13.40 -12.99 -4.69
C VAL A 87 -14.01 -11.88 -5.54
N LEU A 88 -15.34 -11.87 -5.70
CA LEU A 88 -16.05 -10.84 -6.47
C LEU A 88 -15.86 -9.45 -5.84
N ALA A 89 -16.01 -9.33 -4.52
CA ALA A 89 -15.81 -8.08 -3.81
C ALA A 89 -14.36 -7.58 -3.92
N GLY A 90 -13.38 -8.48 -3.80
CA GLY A 90 -11.97 -8.14 -3.95
C GLY A 90 -11.64 -7.65 -5.37
N ALA A 91 -12.15 -8.32 -6.41
CA ALA A 91 -11.99 -7.90 -7.79
C ALA A 91 -12.67 -6.55 -8.07
N ALA A 92 -13.89 -6.35 -7.56
CA ALA A 92 -14.61 -5.09 -7.67
C ALA A 92 -13.83 -3.94 -7.00
N LEU A 93 -13.28 -4.18 -5.81
CA LEU A 93 -12.49 -3.20 -5.08
C LEU A 93 -11.19 -2.86 -5.80
N TYR A 94 -10.51 -3.86 -6.36
CA TYR A 94 -9.33 -3.64 -7.20
C TYR A 94 -9.63 -2.70 -8.37
N VAL A 95 -10.71 -2.95 -9.11
CA VAL A 95 -11.13 -2.12 -10.25
C VAL A 95 -11.50 -0.72 -9.78
N LEU A 96 -12.23 -0.60 -8.66
CA LEU A 96 -12.65 0.67 -8.08
C LEU A 96 -11.44 1.52 -7.69
N ILE A 97 -10.46 0.96 -6.99
CA ILE A 97 -9.26 1.72 -6.57
C ILE A 97 -8.39 2.05 -7.78
N ARG A 98 -8.11 1.07 -8.64
CA ARG A 98 -7.18 1.26 -9.76
C ARG A 98 -7.70 2.23 -10.81
N PHE A 99 -8.99 2.14 -11.15
CA PHE A 99 -9.59 2.94 -12.22
C PHE A 99 -10.50 4.05 -11.68
N GLY A 100 -11.33 3.77 -10.68
CA GLY A 100 -12.26 4.75 -10.10
C GLY A 100 -11.54 5.86 -9.33
N CYS A 101 -10.75 5.52 -8.31
CA CYS A 101 -9.98 6.52 -7.56
C CYS A 101 -8.94 7.22 -8.45
N GLY A 102 -8.30 6.47 -9.36
CA GLY A 102 -7.37 7.04 -10.33
C GLY A 102 -8.00 8.05 -11.29
N TRP A 103 -9.23 7.81 -11.74
CA TRP A 103 -9.99 8.77 -12.54
C TRP A 103 -10.40 9.99 -11.71
N PHE A 104 -10.94 9.76 -10.51
CA PHE A 104 -11.40 10.83 -9.62
C PHE A 104 -10.28 11.83 -9.27
N LEU A 105 -9.11 11.33 -8.87
CA LEU A 105 -7.94 12.15 -8.53
C LEU A 105 -7.41 12.94 -9.73
N ARG A 106 -7.56 12.42 -10.96
CA ARG A 106 -7.17 13.15 -12.17
C ARG A 106 -8.16 14.23 -12.59
N HIS A 107 -9.42 14.13 -12.16
CA HIS A 107 -10.48 15.01 -12.61
C HIS A 107 -10.83 16.13 -11.60
N HIS A 108 -10.62 15.90 -10.30
CA HIS A 108 -11.06 16.81 -9.24
C HIS A 108 -9.94 17.47 -8.43
N SER A 109 -8.74 16.87 -8.34
CA SER A 109 -7.65 17.41 -7.50
C SER A 109 -6.52 18.08 -8.28
N ILE A 110 -6.60 18.11 -9.62
CA ILE A 110 -5.56 18.67 -10.51
C ILE A 110 -6.23 19.24 -11.76
#